data_AF-A0A9D0NYB7-F1
#
_entry.id   AF-A0A9D0NYB7-F1
#
_cell.length_a   1.000
_cell.length_b   1.000
_cell.length_c   1.000
_cell.angle_alpha   90.00
_cell.angle_beta   90.00
_cell.angle_gamma   90.00
#
_symmetry.space_group_name_H-M   'P 1'
#
loop_
_entity.id
_entity.type
_entity.pdbx_description
1 polymer ?
#
loop_
_entity_poly.entity_id
_entity_poly.type
_entity_poly.pdbx_seq_one_letter_code
_entity_poly.pdbx_strand_id
1 'polypeptide(L)'
;LRRVYHNRKARFIEFIRHILGIEKLASFPDTVSQAFDQFIAEHSNLNSRQLEFLNLLKGFIIEREKVEKRDLIESPFTVIHPNGIRGVFNPAEIREILNLTEQLAA
;
A
#
# COMPACT_ATOMS: atom_id res chain seq x y z
N LEU A 1 17.66 13.96 11.43
CA LEU A 1 16.81 14.22 12.63
C LEU A 1 15.84 15.39 12.49
N ARG A 2 16.18 16.53 11.86
CA ARG A 2 15.24 17.67 11.68
C ARG A 2 13.96 17.36 10.88
N ARG A 3 14.02 16.54 9.82
CA ARG A 3 12.84 16.21 8.97
C ARG A 3 11.71 15.51 9.73
N VAL A 4 12.04 14.62 10.68
CA VAL A 4 11.06 13.88 11.49
C VAL A 4 10.24 14.82 12.36
N TYR A 5 10.86 15.88 12.88
CA TYR A 5 10.19 16.86 13.74
C TYR A 5 9.19 17.73 12.97
N HIS A 6 9.53 18.13 11.74
CA HIS A 6 8.62 18.86 10.87
C HIS A 6 7.42 18.00 10.43
N ASN A 7 7.63 16.71 10.14
CA ASN A 7 6.54 15.78 9.81
C ASN A 7 5.55 15.56 10.97
N ARG A 8 6.01 15.58 12.23
CA ARG A 8 5.10 15.47 13.38
C ARG A 8 4.28 16.74 13.60
N LYS A 9 4.90 17.91 13.41
CA LYS A 9 4.22 19.20 13.51
C LYS A 9 3.19 19.40 12.39
N ALA A 10 3.50 18.97 11.16
CA ALA A 10 2.57 18.99 10.03
C ALA A 10 1.33 18.13 10.33
N ARG A 11 1.53 16.85 10.69
CA ARG A 11 0.44 15.92 11.05
C ARG A 11 -0.45 16.43 12.18
N PHE A 12 0.11 17.12 13.17
CA PHE A 12 -0.68 17.72 14.25
C PHE A 12 -1.55 18.89 13.77
N ILE A 13 -1.02 19.78 12.93
CA ILE A 13 -1.79 20.91 12.40
C ILE A 13 -2.90 20.43 11.46
N GLU A 14 -2.62 19.42 10.63
CA GLU A 14 -3.61 18.79 9.75
C GLU A 14 -4.72 18.11 10.55
N PHE A 15 -4.38 17.47 11.68
CA PHE A 15 -5.35 16.90 12.63
C PHE A 15 -6.27 17.96 13.27
N ILE A 16 -5.72 19.10 13.71
CA ILE A 16 -6.54 20.19 14.25
C ILE A 16 -7.47 20.76 13.16
N ARG A 17 -6.99 20.92 11.93
CA ARG A 17 -7.83 21.38 10.81
C ARG A 17 -8.93 20.38 10.47
N HIS A 18 -8.69 19.09 10.62
CA HIS A 18 -9.70 18.06 10.44
C HIS A 18 -10.80 18.09 11.49
N ILE A 19 -10.46 18.22 12.77
CA ILE A 19 -11.44 18.39 13.85
C ILE A 19 -12.32 19.63 13.60
N LEU A 20 -11.72 20.70 13.08
CA LEU A 20 -12.41 21.95 12.78
C LEU A 20 -13.20 21.92 11.46
N GLY A 21 -13.20 20.80 10.72
CA GLY A 21 -13.88 20.66 9.43
C GLY A 21 -13.27 21.45 8.29
N ILE A 22 -12.04 21.94 8.46
CA ILE A 22 -11.31 22.80 7.49
C ILE A 22 -10.59 21.93 6.45
N GLU A 23 -10.20 20.71 6.82
CA GLU A 23 -9.42 19.81 5.97
C GLU A 23 -9.88 18.36 6.15
N LYS A 24 -10.12 17.62 5.06
CA LYS A 24 -10.36 16.17 5.15
C LYS A 24 -9.00 15.48 5.25
N LEU A 25 -8.64 14.98 6.43
CA LEU A 25 -7.54 14.04 6.54
C LEU A 25 -7.96 12.75 5.82
N ALA A 26 -7.21 12.35 4.81
CA ALA A 26 -7.37 11.01 4.24
C ALA A 26 -7.08 9.99 5.34
N SER A 27 -8.00 9.06 5.57
CA SER A 27 -7.74 7.97 6.50
C SER A 27 -6.62 7.08 5.94
N PHE A 28 -5.98 6.28 6.80
CA PHE A 28 -5.00 5.29 6.32
C PHE A 28 -5.59 4.38 5.23
N PRO A 29 -6.82 3.83 5.37
CA PRO A 29 -7.48 3.10 4.29
C PRO A 29 -7.65 3.88 2.98
N ASP A 30 -7.99 5.17 3.04
CA ASP A 30 -8.14 6.02 1.85
C ASP A 30 -6.79 6.23 1.16
N THR A 31 -5.74 6.47 1.95
CA THR A 31 -4.38 6.70 1.45
C THR A 31 -3.82 5.45 0.76
N VAL A 32 -3.99 4.28 1.39
CA VAL A 32 -3.62 2.99 0.79
C VAL A 32 -4.42 2.74 -0.48
N SER A 33 -5.73 2.97 -0.45
CA SER A 33 -6.58 2.76 -1.63
C SER A 33 -6.16 3.64 -2.81
N GLN A 34 -5.97 4.94 -2.57
CA GLN A 34 -5.52 5.88 -3.59
C GLN A 34 -4.16 5.51 -4.17
N ALA A 35 -3.21 5.08 -3.33
CA ALA A 35 -1.89 4.69 -3.79
C ALA A 35 -1.92 3.45 -4.69
N PHE A 36 -2.75 2.45 -4.35
CA PHE A 36 -2.96 1.26 -5.18
C PHE A 36 -3.70 1.58 -6.49
N ASP A 37 -4.72 2.44 -6.44
CA ASP A 37 -5.46 2.84 -7.63
C ASP A 37 -4.55 3.60 -8.61
N GLN A 38 -3.69 4.49 -8.10
CA GLN A 38 -2.66 5.18 -8.90
C GLN A 38 -1.65 4.19 -9.48
N PHE A 39 -1.13 3.26 -8.67
CA PHE A 39 -0.19 2.24 -9.13
C PHE A 39 -0.79 1.40 -10.26
N ILE A 40 -2.04 0.95 -10.13
CA ILE A 40 -2.73 0.18 -11.16
C ILE A 40 -2.93 1.02 -12.43
N ALA A 41 -3.29 2.31 -12.30
CA ALA A 41 -3.46 3.20 -13.44
C ALA A 41 -2.16 3.44 -14.23
N GLU A 42 -1.02 3.47 -13.54
CA GLU A 42 0.31 3.60 -14.16
C GLU A 42 0.78 2.31 -14.87
N HIS A 43 0.21 1.16 -14.51
CA HIS A 43 0.56 -0.16 -15.04
C HIS A 43 -0.56 -0.74 -15.92
N SER A 44 -0.69 -0.24 -17.15
CA SER A 44 -1.78 -0.61 -18.08
C SER A 44 -1.71 -2.05 -18.61
N ASN A 45 -0.63 -2.80 -18.35
CA ASN A 45 -0.38 -4.15 -18.84
C ASN A 45 -0.64 -5.25 -17.80
N LEU A 46 -1.27 -4.94 -16.67
CA LEU A 46 -1.59 -5.92 -15.62
C LEU A 46 -2.68 -6.90 -16.09
N ASN A 47 -2.42 -8.20 -15.91
CA ASN A 47 -3.42 -9.24 -16.16
C ASN A 47 -4.35 -9.45 -14.95
N SER A 48 -5.43 -10.22 -15.14
CA SER A 48 -6.44 -10.44 -14.08
C SER A 48 -5.86 -11.02 -12.78
N ARG A 49 -4.86 -11.91 -12.87
CA ARG A 49 -4.23 -12.52 -11.69
C ARG A 49 -3.36 -11.50 -10.94
N GLN A 50 -2.67 -10.62 -11.67
CA GLN A 50 -1.90 -9.52 -11.08
C GLN A 50 -2.82 -8.51 -10.39
N LEU A 51 -3.94 -8.14 -11.02
CA LEU A 51 -4.95 -7.25 -10.42
C LEU A 51 -5.58 -7.85 -9.16
N GLU A 52 -5.93 -9.14 -9.20
CA GLU A 52 -6.45 -9.86 -8.03
C GLU A 52 -5.43 -9.83 -6.87
N PHE A 53 -4.16 -10.06 -7.17
CA PHE A 53 -3.09 -10.00 -6.17
C PHE A 53 -2.95 -8.61 -5.55
N LEU A 54 -2.96 -7.55 -6.37
CA LEU A 54 -2.86 -6.17 -5.89
C LEU A 54 -4.06 -5.78 -5.02
N ASN A 55 -5.27 -6.21 -5.39
CA ASN A 55 -6.46 -5.98 -4.59
C ASN A 55 -6.42 -6.73 -3.24
N LEU A 56 -5.94 -7.97 -3.24
CA LEU A 56 -5.73 -8.73 -2.00
C LEU A 56 -4.68 -8.05 -1.11
N LEU A 57 -3.58 -7.58 -1.70
CA LEU A 57 -2.53 -6.87 -0.99
C LEU A 57 -3.03 -5.54 -0.38
N LYS A 58 -3.81 -4.77 -1.15
CA LYS A 58 -4.48 -3.56 -0.67
C LYS A 58 -5.32 -3.86 0.58
N GLY A 59 -6.20 -4.86 0.50
CA GLY A 59 -7.04 -5.27 1.63
C GLY A 59 -6.22 -5.73 2.83
N PHE A 60 -5.17 -6.54 2.59
CA PHE A 60 -4.28 -7.04 3.63
C PHE A 60 -3.57 -5.91 4.39
N ILE A 61 -3.09 -4.89 3.68
CA ILE A 61 -2.42 -3.72 4.30
C ILE A 61 -3.42 -2.87 5.09
N ILE A 62 -4.63 -2.67 4.56
CA ILE A 62 -5.68 -1.91 5.25
C ILE A 62 -6.07 -2.61 6.57
N GLU A 63 -6.20 -3.94 6.56
CA GLU A 63 -6.63 -4.70 7.74
C GLU A 63 -5.52 -4.83 8.80
N ARG A 64 -4.27 -5.07 8.37
CA ARG A 64 -3.17 -5.40 9.29
C ARG A 64 -2.25 -4.23 9.61
N GLU A 65 -2.35 -3.13 8.86
CA GLU A 65 -1.46 -1.95 8.91
C GLU A 65 0.03 -2.26 8.68
N LYS A 66 0.36 -3.50 8.35
CA LYS A 66 1.73 -3.99 8.12
C LYS A 66 1.74 -5.11 7.09
N VAL A 67 2.85 -5.20 6.36
CA VAL A 67 3.13 -6.31 5.46
C VAL A 67 4.63 -6.60 5.47
N GLU A 68 4.98 -7.87 5.66
CA GLU A 68 6.34 -8.37 5.56
C GLU A 68 6.55 -9.11 4.25
N LYS A 69 7.80 -9.18 3.76
CA LYS A 69 8.12 -9.90 2.52
C LYS A 69 7.73 -11.38 2.56
N ARG A 70 7.73 -11.98 3.76
CA ARG A 70 7.31 -13.38 3.97
C ARG A 70 5.80 -13.54 3.78
N ASP A 71 5.00 -12.56 4.14
CA ASP A 71 3.54 -12.64 3.99
C ASP A 71 3.15 -12.85 2.52
N LEU A 72 3.86 -12.20 1.58
CA LEU A 72 3.61 -12.25 0.14
C LEU A 72 3.85 -13.62 -0.52
N ILE A 73 4.42 -14.57 0.22
CA ILE A 73 4.65 -15.96 -0.21
C ILE A 73 3.91 -16.97 0.69
N GLU A 74 3.00 -16.51 1.52
CA GLU A 74 2.15 -17.32 2.40
C GLU A 74 0.65 -17.08 2.08
N SER A 75 -0.24 -17.81 2.73
CA SER A 75 -1.68 -17.55 2.65
C SER A 75 -1.99 -16.15 3.22
N PRO A 76 -2.88 -15.34 2.62
CA PRO A 76 -3.82 -15.68 1.54
C PRO A 76 -3.26 -15.57 0.11
N PHE A 77 -2.05 -15.04 -0.08
CA PHE A 77 -1.47 -14.80 -1.40
C PHE A 77 -1.19 -16.08 -2.18
N THR A 78 -0.86 -17.17 -1.49
CA THR A 78 -0.63 -18.47 -2.11
C THR A 78 -1.89 -19.13 -2.67
N VAL A 79 -3.09 -18.61 -2.34
CA VAL A 79 -4.35 -19.04 -2.95
C VAL A 79 -4.43 -18.61 -4.42
N ILE A 80 -3.90 -17.43 -4.74
CA ILE A 80 -3.86 -16.90 -6.12
C ILE A 80 -2.81 -17.65 -6.95
N HIS A 81 -1.64 -17.93 -6.36
CA HIS A 81 -0.58 -18.70 -7.01
C HIS A 81 0.30 -19.41 -5.97
N PRO A 82 0.68 -20.70 -6.16
CA PRO A 82 1.44 -21.47 -5.15
C PRO A 82 2.76 -20.82 -4.69
N ASN A 83 3.44 -20.09 -5.59
CA ASN A 83 4.67 -19.35 -5.30
C ASN A 83 4.43 -17.90 -4.79
N GLY A 84 3.18 -17.55 -4.45
CA GLY A 84 2.77 -16.20 -4.06
C GLY A 84 3.17 -15.15 -5.11
N ILE A 85 3.66 -14.01 -4.64
CA ILE A 85 4.06 -12.88 -5.50
C ILE A 85 5.07 -13.28 -6.60
N ARG A 86 5.95 -14.24 -6.30
CA ARG A 86 7.03 -14.68 -7.23
C ARG A 86 6.52 -15.43 -8.45
N GLY A 87 5.30 -15.97 -8.38
CA GLY A 87 4.67 -16.62 -9.53
C GLY A 87 3.67 -15.75 -10.28
N VAL A 88 3.43 -14.52 -9.80
CA VAL A 88 2.47 -13.58 -10.40
C VAL A 88 3.17 -12.40 -11.06
N PHE A 89 4.32 -11.98 -10.52
CA PHE A 89 5.06 -10.81 -10.99
C PHE A 89 6.51 -11.14 -11.32
N ASN A 90 7.08 -10.40 -12.26
CA ASN A 90 8.50 -10.48 -12.57
C ASN A 90 9.35 -9.74 -11.50
N PRO A 91 10.68 -9.95 -11.45
CA PRO A 91 11.51 -9.33 -10.42
C PRO A 91 11.52 -7.80 -10.39
N ALA A 92 11.25 -7.12 -11.50
CA ALA A 92 11.15 -5.66 -11.54
C ALA A 92 9.85 -5.18 -10.89
N GLU A 93 8.73 -5.75 -11.32
CA GLU A 93 7.41 -5.47 -10.74
C GLU A 93 7.37 -5.77 -9.23
N ILE A 94 8.00 -6.87 -8.78
CA ILE A 94 8.10 -7.20 -7.35
C ILE A 94 8.81 -6.08 -6.58
N ARG A 95 9.89 -5.50 -7.12
CA ARG A 95 10.59 -4.40 -6.46
C ARG A 95 9.72 -3.16 -6.37
N GLU A 96 8.95 -2.86 -7.41
CA GLU A 96 8.06 -1.71 -7.43
C GLU A 96 6.92 -1.87 -6.42
N ILE A 97 6.31 -3.05 -6.35
CA ILE A 97 5.28 -3.37 -5.36
C ILE A 97 5.85 -3.27 -3.94
N LEU A 98 7.05 -3.81 -3.69
CA LEU A 98 7.69 -3.71 -2.37
C LEU A 98 7.97 -2.25 -1.99
N ASN A 99 8.46 -1.43 -2.92
CA ASN A 99 8.66 0.00 -2.69
C ASN A 99 7.35 0.72 -2.37
N LEU A 100 6.26 0.41 -3.07
CA LEU A 100 4.92 0.94 -2.76
C LEU A 100 4.51 0.58 -1.33
N THR A 101 4.69 -0.68 -0.93
CA THR A 101 4.35 -1.11 0.44
C THR A 101 5.21 -0.46 1.52
N GLU A 102 6.51 -0.26 1.26
CA GLU A 102 7.43 0.40 2.18
C GLU A 102 7.08 1.88 2.36
N GLN A 103 6.59 2.56 1.32
CA GLN A 103 6.14 3.95 1.40
C GLN A 103 4.86 4.11 2.24
N LEU A 104 3.98 3.11 2.23
CA LEU A 104 2.72 3.12 2.97
C LEU A 104 2.88 2.74 4.44
N ALA A 105 3.91 1.96 4.79
CA ALA A 105 4.18 1.51 6.16
C ALA A 105 5.05 2.49 6.99
N ALA A 106 5.41 3.66 6.46
CA ALA A 106 6.42 4.59 7.03
C ALA A 106 5.87 5.75 7.89
#